data_AF-A0A953KZF1-F1
#
_entry.id   AF-A0A953KZF1-F1
#
_cell.length_a   1.000
_cell.length_b   1.000
_cell.length_c   1.000
_cell.angle_alpha   90.00
_cell.angle_beta   90.00
_cell.angle_gamma   90.00
#
_symmetry.space_group_name_H-M   'P 1'
#
loop_
_entity.id
_entity.type
_entity.pdbx_description
1 polymer ?
#
loop_
_entity_poly.entity_id
_entity_poly.type
_entity_poly.pdbx_seq_one_letter_code
_entity_poly.pdbx_strand_id
1 'polypeptide(L)'
;PPGGFTTAVAVFGITGVGASELFMYPYWCVEKGYARFAGKRDGTGSWRDRALGWIQVMHVDILASMVIYTIATIAFYLLGAGILHTRGLNPGEKGNMIPVLSNMYTQTLGSWALPLFYLGAIATLYGTIFAATAAESRVAADLCRLLGKFEPGDYTSRIRYRKIFVWVLTCISAGLYLMVQSPVSMVKAGGVAQAAMLPPIAIAALYLRYRQLPKEVWPKPWITVGLWIASLTTIAFTGYYAVLLVIKK
;
A
#
# COMPACT_ATOMS: atom_id res chain seq x y z
N PRO A 1 25.56 6.54 6.57
CA PRO A 1 26.07 6.86 5.21
C PRO A 1 25.27 7.99 4.53
N PRO A 2 25.89 8.76 3.62
CA PRO A 2 25.20 9.76 2.79
C PRO A 2 24.01 9.10 2.05
N GLY A 3 22.81 9.67 2.13
CA GLY A 3 21.60 9.10 1.51
C GLY A 3 20.96 7.88 2.22
N GLY A 4 21.55 7.38 3.31
CA GLY A 4 20.95 6.30 4.11
C GLY A 4 19.65 6.74 4.80
N PHE A 5 19.54 8.02 5.14
CA PHE A 5 18.38 8.59 5.80
C PHE A 5 17.13 8.60 4.90
N THR A 6 17.23 9.12 3.67
CA THR A 6 16.11 9.13 2.71
C THR A 6 15.68 7.71 2.34
N THR A 7 16.63 6.79 2.29
CA THR A 7 16.35 5.36 2.09
C THR A 7 15.57 4.77 3.26
N ALA A 8 15.92 5.10 4.52
CA ALA A 8 15.18 4.64 5.69
C ALA A 8 13.73 5.15 5.71
N VAL A 9 13.50 6.42 5.38
CA VAL A 9 12.15 7.00 5.28
C VAL A 9 11.35 6.32 4.16
N ALA A 10 11.97 6.12 2.99
CA ALA A 10 11.33 5.43 1.89
C ALA A 10 10.93 3.99 2.26
N VAL A 11 11.84 3.26 2.92
CA VAL A 11 11.58 1.90 3.41
C VAL A 11 10.45 1.90 4.44
N PHE A 12 10.43 2.84 5.39
CA PHE A 12 9.33 2.97 6.35
C PHE A 12 7.97 3.15 5.66
N GLY A 13 7.90 3.97 4.61
CA GLY A 13 6.66 4.24 3.88
C GLY A 13 6.14 3.10 3.02
N ILE A 14 6.98 2.12 2.64
CA ILE A 14 6.61 1.01 1.73
C ILE A 14 6.71 -0.38 2.37
N THR A 15 7.30 -0.52 3.56
CA THR A 15 7.47 -1.83 4.19
C THR A 15 6.17 -2.25 4.88
N GLY A 16 5.70 -3.45 4.57
CA GLY A 16 4.45 -3.97 5.09
C GLY A 16 3.25 -3.41 4.32
N VAL A 17 2.37 -2.69 5.01
CA VAL A 17 1.17 -2.09 4.41
C VAL A 17 1.40 -0.58 4.27
N GLY A 18 1.54 -0.13 3.03
CA GLY A 18 1.72 1.27 2.69
C GLY A 18 0.44 2.10 2.84
N ALA A 19 0.58 3.41 2.69
CA ALA A 19 -0.54 4.34 2.72
C ALA A 19 -1.58 4.01 1.65
N SER A 20 -1.12 3.61 0.45
CA SER A 20 -1.97 3.27 -0.69
C SER A 20 -2.95 2.15 -0.36
N GLU A 21 -2.46 1.07 0.22
CA GLU A 21 -3.22 -0.13 0.53
C GLU A 21 -4.31 0.17 1.57
N LEU A 22 -4.02 1.03 2.56
CA LEU A 22 -4.95 1.39 3.62
C LEU A 22 -6.22 2.08 3.10
N PHE A 23 -6.12 2.95 2.09
CA PHE A 23 -7.30 3.59 1.50
C PHE A 23 -7.86 2.83 0.29
N MET A 24 -7.05 2.09 -0.47
CA MET A 24 -7.53 1.30 -1.61
C MET A 24 -8.37 0.09 -1.18
N TYR A 25 -8.00 -0.57 -0.07
CA TYR A 25 -8.67 -1.78 0.39
C TYR A 25 -10.18 -1.58 0.63
N PRO A 26 -10.64 -0.54 1.34
CA PRO A 26 -12.06 -0.23 1.47
C PRO A 26 -12.81 -0.07 0.12
N TYR A 27 -12.19 0.54 -0.90
CA TYR A 27 -12.81 0.67 -2.22
C TYR A 27 -13.07 -0.70 -2.86
N TRP A 28 -12.13 -1.64 -2.73
CA TRP A 28 -12.32 -3.00 -3.22
C TRP A 28 -13.43 -3.73 -2.49
N CYS A 29 -13.44 -3.67 -1.16
CA CYS A 29 -14.49 -4.30 -0.35
C CYS A 29 -15.88 -3.79 -0.71
N VAL A 30 -16.02 -2.47 -0.92
CA VAL A 30 -17.30 -1.84 -1.28
C VAL A 30 -17.72 -2.20 -2.70
N GLU A 31 -16.83 -2.10 -3.69
CA GLU A 31 -17.19 -2.34 -5.10
C GLU A 31 -17.50 -3.81 -5.38
N LYS A 32 -16.75 -4.74 -4.77
CA LYS A 32 -17.04 -6.17 -4.88
C LYS A 32 -18.22 -6.60 -4.03
N GLY A 33 -18.70 -5.72 -3.15
CA GLY A 33 -19.83 -6.00 -2.27
C GLY A 33 -19.51 -7.09 -1.25
N TYR A 34 -18.26 -7.20 -0.80
CA TYR A 34 -17.87 -8.20 0.20
C TYR A 34 -18.65 -8.01 1.52
N ALA A 35 -18.94 -6.76 1.88
CA ALA A 35 -19.77 -6.42 3.03
C ALA A 35 -21.29 -6.45 2.76
N ARG A 36 -21.76 -6.90 1.57
CA ARG A 36 -23.18 -6.77 1.17
C ARG A 36 -24.14 -7.48 2.13
N PHE A 37 -23.70 -8.58 2.74
CA PHE A 37 -24.49 -9.32 3.73
C PHE A 37 -24.68 -8.57 5.06
N ALA A 38 -23.86 -7.58 5.40
CA ALA A 38 -24.10 -6.74 6.57
C ALA A 38 -25.42 -5.95 6.42
N GLY A 39 -25.74 -5.54 5.19
CA GLY A 39 -26.94 -4.78 4.87
C GLY A 39 -26.88 -3.32 5.35
N LYS A 40 -27.94 -2.56 5.05
CA LYS A 40 -28.08 -1.18 5.56
C LYS A 40 -28.33 -1.23 7.06
N ARG A 41 -27.83 -0.22 7.77
CA ARG A 41 -28.09 -0.04 9.21
C ARG A 41 -29.58 0.20 9.41
N ASP A 42 -30.25 -0.75 10.07
CA ASP A 42 -31.67 -0.71 10.40
C ASP A 42 -31.93 -0.57 11.92
N GLY A 43 -30.86 -0.50 12.72
CA GLY A 43 -30.94 -0.39 14.18
C GLY A 43 -31.31 -1.67 14.91
N THR A 44 -31.52 -2.78 14.18
CA THR A 44 -31.90 -4.06 14.78
C THR A 44 -30.70 -4.80 15.36
N GLY A 45 -30.94 -5.68 16.34
CA GLY A 45 -29.94 -6.63 16.81
C GLY A 45 -29.40 -7.51 15.68
N SER A 46 -30.28 -7.90 14.74
CA SER A 46 -29.89 -8.72 13.58
C SER A 46 -28.84 -8.04 12.70
N TRP A 47 -28.95 -6.72 12.49
CA TRP A 47 -27.95 -5.97 11.74
C TRP A 47 -26.62 -5.92 12.50
N ARG A 48 -26.67 -5.72 13.82
CA ARG A 48 -25.48 -5.70 14.67
C ARG A 48 -24.69 -7.01 14.53
N ASP A 49 -25.37 -8.15 14.58
CA ASP A 49 -24.72 -9.45 14.46
C ASP A 49 -24.06 -9.65 13.09
N ARG A 50 -24.76 -9.26 12.00
CA ARG A 50 -24.20 -9.31 10.64
C ARG A 50 -23.00 -8.37 10.47
N ALA A 51 -23.06 -7.16 11.04
CA ALA A 51 -21.98 -6.19 11.02
C ALA A 51 -20.75 -6.68 11.80
N LEU A 52 -20.95 -7.25 12.99
CA LEU A 52 -19.87 -7.85 13.78
C LEU A 52 -19.25 -9.07 13.09
N GLY A 53 -20.06 -9.91 12.44
CA GLY A 53 -19.57 -11.02 11.62
C GLY A 53 -18.66 -10.54 10.48
N TRP A 54 -19.05 -9.50 9.76
CA TRP A 54 -18.20 -8.88 8.74
C TRP A 54 -16.90 -8.31 9.33
N ILE A 55 -16.98 -7.63 10.49
CA ILE A 55 -15.79 -7.12 11.20
C ILE A 55 -14.85 -8.26 11.61
N GLN A 56 -15.36 -9.43 12.00
CA GLN A 56 -14.53 -10.59 12.30
C GLN A 56 -13.78 -11.10 11.06
N VAL A 57 -14.44 -11.18 9.90
CA VAL A 57 -13.80 -11.55 8.63
C VAL A 57 -12.67 -10.58 8.30
N MET A 58 -12.89 -9.27 8.45
CA MET A 58 -11.85 -8.26 8.23
C MET A 58 -10.66 -8.43 9.19
N HIS A 59 -10.89 -8.74 10.47
CA HIS A 59 -9.79 -8.99 11.39
C HIS A 59 -8.95 -10.22 11.00
N VAL A 60 -9.59 -11.29 10.54
CA VAL A 60 -8.88 -12.50 10.10
C VAL A 60 -8.06 -12.20 8.85
N ASP A 61 -8.63 -11.50 7.87
CA ASP A 61 -7.94 -11.11 6.63
C ASP A 61 -6.72 -10.23 6.90
N ILE A 62 -6.89 -9.20 7.74
CA ILE A 62 -5.80 -8.28 8.12
C ILE A 62 -4.72 -9.01 8.92
N LEU A 63 -5.09 -9.90 9.84
CA LEU A 63 -4.12 -10.66 10.65
C LEU A 63 -3.33 -11.63 9.79
N ALA A 64 -3.99 -12.37 8.89
CA ALA A 64 -3.34 -13.27 7.95
C ALA A 64 -2.37 -12.51 7.04
N SER A 65 -2.82 -11.38 6.48
CA SER A 65 -2.00 -10.49 5.66
C SER A 65 -0.78 -9.97 6.42
N MET A 66 -0.96 -9.53 7.67
CA MET A 66 0.13 -9.06 8.53
C MET A 66 1.19 -10.14 8.75
N VAL A 67 0.78 -11.37 9.06
CA VAL A 67 1.71 -12.49 9.26
C VAL A 67 2.49 -12.81 7.99
N ILE A 68 1.79 -12.94 6.85
CA ILE A 68 2.41 -13.25 5.55
C ILE A 68 3.40 -12.16 5.17
N TYR A 69 3.02 -10.88 5.25
CA TYR A 69 3.91 -9.77 4.92
C TYR A 69 5.09 -9.67 5.87
N THR A 70 4.91 -9.94 7.16
CA THR A 70 6.01 -9.91 8.13
C THR A 70 7.04 -10.99 7.80
N ILE A 71 6.60 -12.23 7.57
CA ILE A 71 7.49 -13.35 7.24
C ILE A 71 8.22 -13.07 5.91
N ALA A 72 7.51 -12.62 4.88
CA ALA A 72 8.11 -12.27 3.60
C ALA A 72 9.14 -11.14 3.74
N THR A 73 8.83 -10.09 4.51
CA THR A 73 9.73 -8.96 4.77
C THR A 73 11.01 -9.43 5.46
N ILE A 74 10.89 -10.27 6.49
CA ILE A 74 12.05 -10.84 7.19
C ILE A 74 12.90 -11.67 6.23
N ALA A 75 12.28 -12.53 5.42
CA ALA A 75 13.00 -13.37 4.46
C ALA A 75 13.79 -12.53 3.43
N PHE A 76 13.16 -11.50 2.85
CA PHE A 76 13.83 -10.61 1.89
C PHE A 76 14.89 -9.72 2.55
N TYR A 77 14.67 -9.27 3.78
CA TYR A 77 15.68 -8.54 4.54
C TYR A 77 16.92 -9.40 4.79
N LEU A 78 16.75 -10.65 5.22
CA LEU A 78 17.86 -11.58 5.43
C LEU A 78 18.57 -11.92 4.11
N LEU A 79 17.85 -12.06 3.00
CA LEU A 79 18.45 -12.24 1.68
C LEU A 79 19.32 -11.04 1.28
N GLY A 80 18.82 -9.82 1.52
CA GLY A 80 19.53 -8.56 1.29
C GLY A 80 20.79 -8.43 2.15
N ALA A 81 20.64 -8.57 3.45
CA ALA A 81 21.71 -8.39 4.42
C ALA A 81 22.74 -9.53 4.36
N GLY A 82 22.32 -10.77 4.11
CA GLY A 82 23.20 -11.94 4.11
C GLY A 82 23.94 -12.15 2.80
N ILE A 83 23.29 -11.89 1.65
CA ILE A 83 23.86 -12.22 0.34
C ILE A 83 24.31 -10.98 -0.42
N LEU A 84 23.45 -9.97 -0.59
CA LEU A 84 23.79 -8.77 -1.38
C LEU A 84 24.87 -7.92 -0.71
N HIS A 85 24.71 -7.63 0.59
CA HIS A 85 25.66 -6.84 1.35
C HIS A 85 27.05 -7.51 1.40
N THR A 86 27.11 -8.81 1.69
CA THR A 86 28.36 -9.58 1.77
C THR A 86 29.12 -9.64 0.45
N ARG A 87 28.40 -9.61 -0.69
CA ARG A 87 29.00 -9.64 -2.04
C ARG A 87 29.31 -8.26 -2.60
N GLY A 88 29.05 -7.18 -1.86
CA GLY A 88 29.23 -5.80 -2.34
C GLY A 88 28.37 -5.45 -3.56
N LEU A 89 27.33 -6.24 -3.86
CA LEU A 89 26.47 -6.03 -5.02
C LEU A 89 25.48 -4.92 -4.72
N ASN A 90 25.56 -3.82 -5.46
CA ASN A 90 24.62 -2.72 -5.35
C ASN A 90 23.62 -2.75 -6.53
N PRO A 91 22.42 -3.34 -6.38
CA PRO A 91 21.40 -3.36 -7.44
C PRO A 91 20.81 -1.97 -7.74
N GLY A 92 21.28 -0.92 -7.04
CA GLY A 92 20.85 0.46 -7.23
C GLY A 92 21.38 1.15 -8.49
N GLU A 93 22.35 0.56 -9.19
CA GLU A 93 22.85 1.08 -10.47
C GLU A 93 21.88 0.81 -11.62
N LYS A 94 21.82 1.74 -12.59
CA LYS A 94 20.86 1.71 -13.70
C LYS A 94 20.94 0.37 -14.46
N GLY A 95 19.79 -0.30 -14.59
CA GLY A 95 19.67 -1.55 -15.37
C GLY A 95 20.17 -2.82 -14.68
N ASN A 96 20.85 -2.72 -13.53
CA ASN A 96 21.49 -3.88 -12.89
C ASN A 96 20.60 -4.62 -11.88
N MET A 97 19.42 -4.09 -11.53
CA MET A 97 18.55 -4.71 -10.52
C MET A 97 18.12 -6.14 -10.90
N ILE A 98 17.54 -6.32 -12.09
CA ILE A 98 17.04 -7.65 -12.53
C ILE A 98 18.20 -8.64 -12.71
N PRO A 99 19.30 -8.31 -13.42
CA PRO A 99 20.44 -9.21 -13.57
C PRO A 99 21.10 -9.60 -12.23
N VAL A 100 21.26 -8.67 -11.29
CA VAL A 100 21.85 -8.95 -9.98
C VAL A 100 20.96 -9.90 -9.19
N LEU A 101 19.65 -9.64 -9.13
CA LEU A 101 18.71 -10.50 -8.41
C LEU A 101 18.60 -11.89 -9.04
N SER A 102 18.49 -11.99 -10.37
CA SER A 102 18.43 -13.28 -11.04
C SER A 102 19.72 -14.09 -10.85
N ASN A 103 20.89 -13.44 -10.88
CA ASN A 103 22.17 -14.10 -10.66
C ASN A 103 22.32 -14.66 -9.25
N MET A 104 21.73 -14.02 -8.24
CA MET A 104 21.72 -14.60 -6.89
C MET A 104 21.02 -15.95 -6.86
N TYR A 105 19.86 -16.05 -7.52
CA TYR A 105 19.10 -17.31 -7.56
C TYR A 105 19.77 -18.36 -8.42
N THR A 106 20.32 -17.99 -9.60
CA THR A 106 20.97 -18.96 -10.48
C THR A 106 22.29 -19.48 -9.93
N GLN A 107 23.04 -18.67 -9.17
CA GLN A 107 24.27 -19.14 -8.52
C GLN A 107 23.99 -20.12 -7.37
N THR A 108 22.84 -20.02 -6.70
CA THR A 108 22.48 -20.91 -5.60
C THR A 108 21.72 -22.15 -6.07
N LEU A 109 20.77 -22.00 -7.00
CA LEU A 109 19.87 -23.07 -7.43
C LEU A 109 20.27 -23.70 -8.77
N GLY A 110 21.09 -23.03 -9.58
CA GLY A 110 21.47 -23.44 -10.93
C GLY A 110 20.73 -22.67 -12.03
N SER A 111 21.15 -22.88 -13.29
CA SER A 111 20.65 -22.14 -14.45
C SER A 111 19.15 -22.32 -14.75
N TRP A 112 18.56 -23.45 -14.33
CA TRP A 112 17.12 -23.72 -14.49
C TRP A 112 16.23 -22.76 -13.72
N ALA A 113 16.74 -22.09 -12.68
CA ALA A 113 15.99 -21.12 -11.89
C ALA A 113 15.72 -19.81 -12.66
N LEU A 114 16.52 -19.51 -13.68
CA LEU A 114 16.42 -18.27 -14.46
C LEU A 114 15.05 -18.08 -15.15
N PRO A 115 14.56 -19.03 -15.96
CA PRO A 115 13.25 -18.89 -16.61
C PRO A 115 12.10 -18.79 -15.59
N LEU A 116 12.16 -19.53 -14.48
CA LEU A 116 11.15 -19.46 -13.43
C LEU A 116 11.16 -18.11 -12.70
N PHE A 117 12.33 -17.55 -12.43
CA PHE A 117 12.48 -16.21 -11.88
C PHE A 117 11.83 -15.17 -12.79
N TYR A 118 12.11 -15.20 -14.09
CA TYR A 118 11.51 -14.27 -15.05
C TYR A 118 10.00 -14.43 -15.16
N LEU A 119 9.48 -15.66 -15.18
CA LEU A 119 8.04 -15.91 -15.19
C LEU A 119 7.37 -15.35 -13.93
N GLY A 120 7.96 -15.60 -12.75
CA GLY A 120 7.49 -15.06 -11.48
C GLY A 120 7.56 -13.54 -11.43
N ALA A 121 8.65 -12.93 -11.92
CA ALA A 121 8.81 -11.48 -12.01
C ALA A 121 7.73 -10.85 -12.90
N ILE A 122 7.44 -11.44 -14.05
CA ILE A 122 6.36 -10.96 -14.94
C ILE A 122 5.01 -11.05 -14.22
N ALA A 123 4.68 -12.22 -13.65
CA ALA A 123 3.40 -12.43 -12.97
C ALA A 123 3.18 -11.44 -11.81
N THR A 124 4.21 -11.24 -10.99
CA THR A 124 4.18 -10.33 -9.83
C THR A 124 4.12 -8.87 -10.24
N LEU A 125 4.99 -8.41 -11.14
CA LEU A 125 5.03 -7.02 -11.60
C LEU A 125 3.75 -6.62 -12.34
N TYR A 126 3.24 -7.50 -13.22
CA TYR A 126 1.98 -7.27 -13.90
C TYR A 126 0.83 -7.16 -12.90
N GLY A 127 0.75 -8.07 -11.93
CA GLY A 127 -0.26 -8.05 -10.88
C GLY A 127 -0.28 -6.73 -10.11
N THR A 128 0.91 -6.22 -9.73
CA THR A 128 1.03 -4.93 -9.03
C THR A 128 0.57 -3.76 -9.89
N ILE A 129 1.04 -3.65 -11.14
CA ILE A 129 0.65 -2.54 -12.04
C ILE A 129 -0.86 -2.58 -12.30
N PHE A 130 -1.41 -3.77 -12.55
CA PHE A 130 -2.82 -3.96 -12.80
C PHE A 130 -3.67 -3.57 -11.59
N ALA A 131 -3.35 -4.10 -10.40
CA ALA A 131 -4.09 -3.81 -9.18
C ALA A 131 -4.00 -2.33 -8.78
N ALA A 132 -2.80 -1.73 -8.84
CA ALA A 132 -2.58 -0.32 -8.51
C ALA A 132 -3.33 0.61 -9.47
N THR A 133 -3.21 0.41 -10.79
CA THR A 133 -3.93 1.23 -11.79
C THR A 133 -5.44 1.12 -11.61
N ALA A 134 -5.93 -0.10 -11.35
CA ALA A 134 -7.34 -0.33 -11.12
C ALA A 134 -7.82 0.37 -9.83
N ALA A 135 -7.03 0.39 -8.76
CA ALA A 135 -7.40 1.04 -7.51
C ALA A 135 -7.33 2.57 -7.61
N GLU A 136 -6.22 3.13 -8.12
CA GLU A 136 -6.02 4.57 -8.26
C GLU A 136 -7.04 5.22 -9.21
N SER A 137 -7.39 4.54 -10.30
CA SER A 137 -8.43 5.05 -11.21
C SER A 137 -9.81 5.16 -10.55
N ARG A 138 -10.10 4.35 -9.52
CA ARG A 138 -11.33 4.45 -8.72
C ARG A 138 -11.28 5.62 -7.76
N VAL A 139 -10.17 5.78 -7.06
CA VAL A 139 -9.95 6.90 -6.12
C VAL A 139 -9.99 8.23 -6.87
N ALA A 140 -9.32 8.33 -8.01
CA ALA A 140 -9.31 9.52 -8.85
C ALA A 140 -10.71 9.84 -9.42
N ALA A 141 -11.47 8.82 -9.85
CA ALA A 141 -12.86 9.02 -10.28
C ALA A 141 -13.77 9.49 -9.13
N ASP A 142 -13.57 9.00 -7.91
CA ASP A 142 -14.32 9.48 -6.74
C ASP A 142 -13.92 10.91 -6.35
N LEU A 143 -12.64 11.28 -6.48
CA LEU A 143 -12.20 12.66 -6.32
C LEU A 143 -12.91 13.60 -7.31
N CYS A 144 -13.03 13.21 -8.58
CA CYS A 144 -13.80 14.01 -9.55
C CYS A 144 -15.27 14.18 -9.13
N ARG A 145 -15.89 13.14 -8.55
CA ARG A 145 -17.24 13.23 -7.98
C ARG A 145 -17.30 14.23 -6.84
N LEU A 146 -16.35 14.17 -5.89
CA LEU A 146 -16.27 15.08 -4.74
C LEU A 146 -16.03 16.53 -5.16
N LEU A 147 -15.31 16.74 -6.26
CA LEU A 147 -15.11 18.06 -6.89
C LEU A 147 -16.32 18.55 -7.71
N GLY A 148 -17.44 17.83 -7.70
CA GLY A 148 -18.67 18.23 -8.38
C GLY A 148 -18.68 18.01 -9.89
N LYS A 149 -17.78 17.18 -10.44
CA LYS A 149 -17.71 16.92 -11.90
C LYS A 149 -18.85 16.03 -12.41
N PHE A 150 -19.49 15.26 -11.54
CA PHE A 150 -20.69 14.46 -11.85
C PHE A 150 -21.45 14.10 -10.58
N GLU A 151 -22.74 13.78 -10.71
CA GLU A 151 -23.64 13.55 -9.57
C GLU A 151 -23.42 12.21 -8.86
N PRO A 152 -23.70 12.12 -7.54
CA PRO A 152 -23.75 10.86 -6.82
C PRO A 152 -24.81 9.93 -7.41
N GLY A 153 -24.39 8.78 -7.95
CA GLY A 153 -25.30 7.80 -8.56
C GLY A 153 -25.19 7.72 -10.09
N ASP A 154 -24.54 8.69 -10.74
CA ASP A 154 -24.24 8.61 -12.17
C ASP A 154 -23.12 7.59 -12.45
N TYR A 155 -23.56 6.34 -12.64
CA TYR A 155 -22.67 5.23 -12.94
C TYR A 155 -21.95 5.38 -14.30
N THR A 156 -22.60 6.03 -15.27
CA THR A 156 -22.04 6.18 -16.61
C THR A 156 -20.85 7.14 -16.62
N SER A 157 -20.99 8.29 -15.96
CA SER A 157 -19.89 9.24 -15.77
C SER A 157 -18.78 8.65 -14.91
N ARG A 158 -19.13 7.92 -13.84
CA ARG A 158 -18.12 7.23 -13.01
C ARG A 158 -17.26 6.27 -13.83
N ILE A 159 -17.85 5.47 -14.72
CA ILE A 159 -17.11 4.59 -15.63
C ILE A 159 -16.24 5.41 -16.59
N ARG A 160 -16.78 6.50 -17.15
CA ARG A 160 -16.06 7.36 -18.10
C ARG A 160 -14.79 7.93 -17.47
N TYR A 161 -14.90 8.56 -16.29
CA TYR A 161 -13.75 9.09 -15.56
C TYR A 161 -12.76 7.98 -15.19
N ARG A 162 -13.24 6.82 -14.72
CA ARG A 162 -12.35 5.68 -14.43
C ARG A 162 -11.56 5.25 -15.67
N LYS A 163 -12.21 5.11 -16.83
CA LYS A 163 -11.52 4.75 -18.09
C LYS A 163 -10.46 5.78 -18.48
N ILE A 164 -10.76 7.07 -18.33
CA ILE A 164 -9.80 8.15 -18.59
C ILE A 164 -8.60 8.00 -17.64
N PHE A 165 -8.83 7.85 -16.34
CA PHE A 165 -7.74 7.71 -15.37
C PHE A 165 -6.92 6.44 -15.54
N VAL A 166 -7.49 5.33 -15.99
CA VAL A 166 -6.70 4.15 -16.36
C VAL A 166 -5.65 4.51 -17.42
N TRP A 167 -6.07 5.14 -18.52
CA TRP A 167 -5.15 5.57 -19.57
C TRP A 167 -4.13 6.59 -19.07
N VAL A 168 -4.59 7.63 -18.36
CA VAL A 168 -3.73 8.69 -17.84
C VAL A 168 -2.66 8.12 -16.90
N LEU A 169 -3.05 7.28 -15.93
CA LEU A 169 -2.13 6.68 -14.96
C LEU A 169 -1.14 5.73 -15.63
N THR A 170 -1.58 4.91 -16.59
CA THR A 170 -0.69 4.02 -17.34
C THR A 170 0.32 4.81 -18.19
N CYS A 171 -0.14 5.83 -18.92
CA CYS A 171 0.73 6.68 -19.74
C CYS A 171 1.72 7.48 -18.89
N ILE A 172 1.28 8.05 -17.77
CA ILE A 172 2.17 8.76 -16.84
C ILE A 172 3.22 7.80 -16.26
N SER A 173 2.81 6.60 -15.83
CA SER A 173 3.74 5.62 -15.26
C SER A 173 4.79 5.18 -16.28
N ALA A 174 4.37 4.90 -17.52
CA ALA A 174 5.28 4.57 -18.62
C ALA A 174 6.21 5.75 -18.97
N GLY A 175 5.68 6.97 -19.04
CA GLY A 175 6.46 8.18 -19.30
C GLY A 175 7.51 8.43 -18.21
N LEU A 176 7.13 8.35 -16.94
CA LEU A 176 8.06 8.49 -15.82
C LEU A 176 9.17 7.43 -15.86
N TYR A 177 8.83 6.18 -16.18
CA TYR A 177 9.83 5.12 -16.35
C TYR A 177 10.83 5.45 -17.47
N LEU A 178 10.34 5.88 -18.64
CA LEU A 178 11.19 6.21 -19.79
C LEU A 178 12.07 7.45 -19.55
N MET A 179 11.61 8.42 -18.77
CA MET A 179 12.34 9.66 -18.48
C MET A 179 13.35 9.51 -17.34
N VAL A 180 12.96 8.90 -16.22
CA VAL A 180 13.81 8.82 -15.02
C VAL A 180 14.86 7.73 -15.14
N GLN A 181 14.55 6.61 -15.80
CA GLN A 181 15.44 5.47 -16.05
C GLN A 181 16.19 4.96 -14.81
N SER A 182 15.63 5.18 -13.61
CA SER A 182 16.20 4.76 -12.32
C SER A 182 15.10 4.20 -11.43
N PRO A 183 14.82 2.89 -11.51
CA PRO A 183 13.77 2.24 -10.72
C PRO A 183 13.94 2.47 -9.21
N VAL A 184 15.18 2.43 -8.70
CA VAL A 184 15.45 2.65 -7.28
C VAL A 184 15.08 4.06 -6.83
N SER A 185 15.35 5.07 -7.64
CA SER A 185 15.01 6.45 -7.30
C SER A 185 13.49 6.65 -7.29
N MET A 186 12.77 6.03 -8.25
CA MET A 186 11.32 6.08 -8.31
C MET A 186 10.67 5.39 -7.09
N VAL A 187 11.16 4.22 -6.70
CA VAL A 187 10.69 3.51 -5.49
C VAL A 187 10.96 4.33 -4.23
N LYS A 188 12.14 4.96 -4.12
CA LYS A 188 12.46 5.83 -2.98
C LYS A 188 11.52 7.03 -2.90
N ALA A 189 11.28 7.71 -4.02
CA ALA A 189 10.37 8.85 -4.08
C ALA A 189 8.93 8.44 -3.71
N GLY A 190 8.45 7.31 -4.26
CA GLY A 190 7.16 6.74 -3.91
C GLY A 190 7.05 6.43 -2.42
N GLY A 191 8.08 5.84 -1.83
CA GLY A 191 8.08 5.53 -0.40
C GLY A 191 8.07 6.76 0.51
N VAL A 192 8.80 7.82 0.15
CA VAL A 192 8.72 9.09 0.87
C VAL A 192 7.31 9.70 0.76
N ALA A 193 6.69 9.67 -0.42
CA ALA A 193 5.33 10.14 -0.61
C ALA A 193 4.32 9.34 0.23
N GLN A 194 4.44 8.02 0.25
CA GLN A 194 3.59 7.15 1.07
C GLN A 194 3.78 7.43 2.57
N ALA A 195 5.02 7.55 3.04
CA ALA A 195 5.31 7.88 4.44
C ALA A 195 4.64 9.20 4.86
N ALA A 196 4.68 10.22 3.99
CA ALA A 196 4.03 11.51 4.24
C ALA A 196 2.50 11.42 4.31
N MET A 197 1.88 10.43 3.65
CA MET A 197 0.42 10.22 3.68
C MET A 197 -0.07 9.44 4.92
N LEU A 198 0.81 8.74 5.64
CA LEU A 198 0.43 7.93 6.79
C LEU A 198 -0.16 8.74 7.96
N PRO A 199 0.36 9.93 8.36
CA PRO A 199 -0.22 10.71 9.44
C PRO A 199 -1.65 11.19 9.16
N PRO A 200 -1.99 11.77 7.99
CA PRO A 200 -3.39 12.06 7.64
C PRO A 200 -4.31 10.84 7.74
N ILE A 201 -3.86 9.66 7.29
CA ILE A 201 -4.64 8.42 7.37
C ILE A 201 -4.88 8.01 8.83
N ALA A 202 -3.86 8.10 9.68
CA ALA A 202 -3.97 7.79 11.11
C ALA A 202 -4.99 8.73 11.81
N ILE A 203 -4.93 10.04 11.52
CA ILE A 203 -5.88 11.02 12.03
C ILE A 203 -7.30 10.71 11.52
N ALA A 204 -7.45 10.41 10.24
CA ALA A 204 -8.74 10.04 9.66
C ALA A 204 -9.32 8.77 10.30
N ALA A 205 -8.50 7.76 10.58
CA ALA A 205 -8.92 6.54 11.26
C ALA A 205 -9.42 6.82 12.70
N LEU A 206 -8.71 7.67 13.45
CA LEU A 206 -9.16 8.14 14.76
C LEU A 206 -10.47 8.93 14.68
N TYR A 207 -10.59 9.83 13.69
CA TYR A 207 -11.81 10.59 13.46
C TYR A 207 -13.00 9.67 13.18
N LEU A 208 -12.85 8.71 12.24
CA LEU A 208 -13.90 7.74 11.91
C LEU A 208 -14.30 6.92 13.13
N ARG A 209 -13.31 6.49 13.93
CA ARG A 209 -13.55 5.72 15.15
C ARG A 209 -14.42 6.45 16.16
N TYR A 210 -14.18 7.74 16.40
CA TYR A 210 -14.88 8.50 17.45
C TYR A 210 -16.12 9.24 16.97
N ARG A 211 -16.20 9.61 15.69
CA ARG A 211 -17.28 10.45 15.15
C ARG A 211 -18.27 9.70 14.27
N GLN A 212 -17.83 8.68 13.53
CA GLN A 212 -18.65 8.02 12.51
C GLN A 212 -19.03 6.58 12.86
N LEU A 213 -18.28 5.93 13.76
CA LEU A 213 -18.55 4.54 14.13
C LEU A 213 -19.78 4.42 15.06
N PRO A 214 -20.80 3.62 14.70
CA PRO A 214 -21.96 3.37 15.55
C PRO A 214 -21.57 2.73 16.89
N LYS A 215 -22.22 3.16 17.99
CA LYS A 215 -21.93 2.67 19.36
C LYS A 215 -22.14 1.16 19.51
N GLU A 216 -23.05 0.60 18.71
CA GLU A 216 -23.44 -0.81 18.70
C GLU A 216 -22.33 -1.74 18.21
N VAL A 217 -21.37 -1.21 17.43
CA VAL A 217 -20.23 -1.95 16.86
C VAL A 217 -18.89 -1.45 17.38
N TRP A 218 -18.88 -0.80 18.54
CA TRP A 218 -17.63 -0.33 19.14
C TRP A 218 -16.66 -1.48 19.38
N PRO A 219 -15.40 -1.34 18.93
CA PRO A 219 -14.42 -2.38 19.11
C PRO A 219 -13.94 -2.40 20.57
N LYS A 220 -13.33 -3.52 20.94
CA LYS A 220 -12.82 -3.74 22.29
C LYS A 220 -11.79 -2.67 22.69
N PRO A 221 -11.62 -2.36 23.99
CA PRO A 221 -10.69 -1.33 24.45
C PRO A 221 -9.26 -1.51 23.93
N TRP A 222 -8.75 -2.74 23.89
CA TRP A 222 -7.39 -3.03 23.39
C TRP A 222 -7.18 -2.66 21.91
N ILE A 223 -8.20 -2.78 21.05
CA ILE A 223 -8.12 -2.35 19.64
C ILE A 223 -7.97 -0.82 19.58
N THR A 224 -8.63 -0.12 20.49
CA THR A 224 -8.55 1.35 20.61
C THR A 224 -7.16 1.78 21.05
N VAL A 225 -6.62 1.10 22.05
CA VAL A 225 -5.25 1.35 22.52
C VAL A 225 -4.25 1.07 21.39
N GLY A 226 -4.40 -0.05 20.67
CA GLY A 226 -3.59 -0.38 19.50
C GLY A 226 -3.66 0.69 18.41
N LEU A 227 -4.86 1.19 18.09
CA LEU A 227 -5.05 2.27 17.12
C LEU A 227 -4.33 3.56 17.55
N TRP A 228 -4.39 3.93 18.83
CA TRP A 228 -3.67 5.09 19.35
C TRP A 228 -2.16 4.91 19.30
N ILE A 229 -1.64 3.75 19.74
CA ILE A 229 -0.21 3.44 19.69
C ILE A 229 0.28 3.53 18.24
N ALA A 230 -0.42 2.89 17.29
CA ALA A 230 -0.08 2.95 15.88
C ALA A 230 -0.10 4.40 15.37
N SER A 231 -1.16 5.15 15.65
CA SER A 231 -1.30 6.54 15.19
C SER A 231 -0.21 7.45 15.73
N LEU A 232 0.06 7.39 17.04
CA LEU A 232 1.10 8.19 17.70
C LEU A 232 2.48 7.82 17.17
N THR A 233 2.75 6.53 17.01
CA THR A 233 4.03 6.04 16.46
C THR A 233 4.21 6.55 15.04
N THR A 234 3.22 6.38 14.16
CA THR A 234 3.27 6.87 12.78
C THR A 234 3.49 8.38 12.71
N ILE A 235 2.76 9.17 13.50
CA ILE A 235 2.89 10.63 13.54
C ILE A 235 4.27 11.03 14.08
N ALA A 236 4.72 10.41 15.17
CA ALA A 236 6.00 10.73 15.80
C ALA A 236 7.19 10.38 14.87
N PHE A 237 7.19 9.20 14.25
CA PHE A 237 8.23 8.80 13.31
C PHE A 237 8.24 9.72 12.09
N THR A 238 7.07 9.98 11.48
CA THR A 238 6.99 10.86 10.30
C THR A 238 7.41 12.30 10.65
N GLY A 239 6.99 12.81 11.82
CA GLY A 239 7.36 14.13 12.31
C GLY A 239 8.85 14.25 12.63
N TYR A 240 9.42 13.26 13.32
CA TYR A 240 10.87 13.16 13.57
C TYR A 240 11.66 13.18 12.26
N TYR A 241 11.21 12.42 11.26
CA TYR A 241 11.86 12.38 9.96
C TYR A 241 11.70 13.68 9.17
N ALA A 242 10.54 14.32 9.21
CA ALA A 242 10.32 15.62 8.58
C ALA A 242 11.23 16.71 9.18
N VAL A 243 11.35 16.75 10.51
CA VAL A 243 12.24 17.67 11.22
C VAL A 243 13.70 17.42 10.84
N LEU A 244 14.15 16.17 10.79
CA LEU A 244 15.51 15.84 10.38
C LEU A 244 15.80 16.20 8.91
N LEU A 245 14.83 16.07 8.00
CA LEU A 245 14.99 16.52 6.61
C LEU A 245 15.16 18.03 6.48
N VAL A 246 14.49 18.79 7.34
CA VAL A 246 14.56 20.26 7.34
C VAL A 246 15.86 20.73 8.01
N ILE A 247 16.30 20.08 9.08
CA ILE A 247 17.51 20.47 9.84
C ILE A 247 18.82 20.01 9.17
N LYS A 248 18.82 18.89 8.43
CA LYS A 248 20.01 18.37 7.72
C LYS A 248 20.12 18.82 6.26
N LYS A 249 19.26 19.74 5.81
CA LYS A 249 19.49 20.52 4.59
C LYS A 249 20.47 21.65 4.90
#